data_AF-A0A1A7WS70-F1
#
_entry.id   AF-A0A1A7WS70-F1
#
_cell.length_a   1.000
_cell.length_b   1.000
_cell.length_c   1.000
_cell.angle_alpha   90.00
_cell.angle_beta   90.00
_cell.angle_gamma   90.00
#
_symmetry.space_group_name_H-M   'P 1'
#
loop_
_entity.id
_entity.type
_entity.pdbx_description
1 polymer ?
#
loop_
_entity_poly.entity_id
_entity_poly.type
_entity_poly.pdbx_seq_one_letter_code
_entity_poly.pdbx_strand_id
1 'polypeptide(L)'
;WSFSLFELLTDLRGRDDFKIFLKKEFSGENLAFWEAAEELKWGTASSMSAKAETIFKTFLAPGAPRWINIDGRTMGLTVKGLEHPHRYVLEAAQTHVFLLMKKDTFFRYLKSPTYKEIQKKALSPETHNFSTAQLEQNAQNRSPGIHPIILWQQEEVEKAKAAAASAPVDVKAVMSKIDRKK
;
A
#
# COMPACT_ATOMS: atom_id res chain seq x y z
N TRP A 1 15.93 5.98 1.03
CA TRP A 1 15.27 6.59 2.21
C TRP A 1 16.03 7.78 2.82
N SER A 2 17.36 7.84 2.76
CA SER A 2 18.13 8.93 3.41
C SER A 2 17.98 10.31 2.75
N PHE A 3 17.55 10.39 1.49
CA PHE A 3 17.43 11.64 0.74
C PHE A 3 16.37 12.59 1.30
N SER A 4 15.21 12.08 1.71
CA SER A 4 14.16 12.89 2.33
C SER A 4 13.18 12.04 3.14
N LEU A 5 12.49 12.67 4.11
CA LEU A 5 11.41 12.01 4.84
C LEU A 5 10.29 11.58 3.88
N PHE A 6 10.04 12.33 2.81
CA PHE A 6 9.02 11.98 1.82
C PHE A 6 9.33 10.65 1.12
N GLU A 7 10.59 10.41 0.75
CA GLU A 7 11.03 9.13 0.18
C GLU A 7 10.87 7.97 1.17
N LEU A 8 11.15 8.21 2.46
CA LEU A 8 10.97 7.21 3.51
C LEU A 8 9.49 6.86 3.71
N LEU A 9 8.60 7.86 3.72
CA LEU A 9 7.17 7.66 3.97
C LEU A 9 6.40 7.13 2.75
N THR A 10 6.87 7.41 1.53
CA THR A 10 6.25 6.87 0.32
C THR A 10 6.45 5.35 0.22
N ASP A 11 7.63 4.86 0.60
CA ASP A 11 7.94 3.43 0.62
C ASP A 11 7.25 2.71 1.79
N LEU A 12 6.51 1.62 1.50
CA LEU A 12 5.88 0.78 2.52
C LEU A 12 6.91 0.17 3.48
N ARG A 13 8.03 -0.35 2.94
CA ARG A 13 9.08 -0.96 3.76
C ARG A 13 9.85 0.08 4.57
N GLY A 14 9.98 1.28 4.03
CA GLY A 14 10.54 2.43 4.73
C GLY A 14 9.69 2.82 5.94
N ARG A 15 8.37 2.91 5.77
CA ARG A 15 7.43 3.16 6.86
C ARG A 15 7.48 2.10 7.96
N ASP A 16 7.55 0.82 7.59
CA ASP A 16 7.59 -0.26 8.58
C ASP A 16 8.87 -0.22 9.43
N ASP A 17 10.03 0.04 8.82
CA ASP A 17 11.27 0.20 9.56
C ASP A 17 11.25 1.46 10.46
N PHE A 18 10.68 2.55 9.94
CA PHE A 18 10.49 3.77 10.71
C PHE A 18 9.56 3.55 11.92
N LYS A 19 8.49 2.76 11.78
CA LYS A 19 7.61 2.36 12.90
C LYS A 19 8.37 1.61 13.98
N ILE A 20 9.29 0.72 13.61
CA ILE A 20 10.12 -0.02 14.58
C ILE A 20 10.97 0.97 15.39
N PHE A 21 11.57 1.97 14.73
CA PHE A 21 12.32 3.02 15.41
C PHE A 21 11.43 3.84 16.36
N LEU A 22 10.28 4.34 15.89
CA LEU A 22 9.36 5.14 16.71
C LEU A 22 8.82 4.38 17.92
N LYS A 23 8.58 3.06 17.77
CA LYS A 23 8.12 2.22 18.88
C LYS A 23 9.15 2.12 20.00
N LYS A 24 10.45 2.10 19.68
CA LYS A 24 11.53 2.10 20.68
C LYS A 24 11.59 3.40 21.48
N GLU A 25 11.15 4.49 20.87
CA GLU A 25 11.19 5.83 21.48
C GLU A 25 9.82 6.31 22.00
N PHE A 26 8.80 5.45 21.96
CA PHE A 26 7.43 5.80 22.35
C PHE A 26 6.92 7.08 21.66
N SER A 27 7.22 7.25 20.37
CA SER A 27 6.93 8.46 19.58
C SER A 27 6.14 8.18 18.30
N GLY A 28 5.33 7.12 18.30
CA GLY A 28 4.62 6.60 17.13
C GLY A 28 3.33 7.33 16.77
N GLU A 29 2.87 8.28 17.58
CA GLU A 29 1.60 9.01 17.42
C GLU A 29 1.62 9.89 16.18
N ASN A 30 2.72 10.60 15.94
CA ASN A 30 2.89 11.50 14.80
C ASN A 30 2.77 10.78 13.46
N LEU A 31 3.44 9.62 13.34
CA LEU A 31 3.37 8.81 12.13
C LEU A 31 1.97 8.21 11.95
N ALA A 32 1.36 7.70 13.03
CA ALA A 32 0.02 7.12 12.96
C ALA A 32 -1.03 8.15 12.54
N PHE A 33 -0.94 9.38 13.04
CA PHE A 33 -1.78 10.48 12.58
C PHE A 33 -1.55 10.79 11.09
N TRP A 34 -0.28 10.88 10.67
CA TRP A 34 0.06 11.15 9.28
C TRP A 34 -0.50 10.08 8.32
N GLU A 35 -0.40 8.80 8.69
CA GLU A 35 -0.97 7.68 7.93
C GLU A 35 -2.50 7.74 7.88
N ALA A 36 -3.15 8.04 9.00
CA ALA A 36 -4.61 8.17 9.04
C ALA A 36 -5.13 9.35 8.19
N ALA A 37 -4.39 10.46 8.18
CA ALA A 37 -4.69 11.60 7.30
C ALA A 37 -4.45 11.26 5.82
N GLU A 38 -3.43 10.46 5.50
CA GLU A 38 -3.19 9.98 4.14
C GLU A 38 -4.31 9.03 3.68
N GLU A 39 -4.76 8.12 4.56
CA GLU A 39 -5.87 7.23 4.28
C GLU A 39 -7.20 7.98 4.10
N LEU A 40 -7.44 9.04 4.86
CA LEU A 40 -8.59 9.93 4.66
C LEU A 40 -8.54 10.58 3.28
N LYS A 41 -7.35 11.05 2.86
CA LYS A 41 -7.14 11.65 1.55
C LYS A 41 -7.28 10.66 0.40
N TRP A 42 -7.03 9.37 0.54
CA TRP A 42 -7.17 8.42 -0.58
C TRP A 42 -8.34 7.44 -0.44
N GLY A 43 -9.09 7.53 0.65
CA GLY A 43 -10.20 6.65 0.99
C GLY A 43 -11.53 6.98 0.30
N THR A 44 -12.55 6.20 0.65
CA THR A 44 -13.92 6.34 0.11
C THR A 44 -14.63 7.57 0.64
N ALA A 45 -15.29 8.32 -0.24
CA ALA A 45 -16.02 9.54 0.12
C ALA A 45 -17.14 9.31 1.15
N SER A 46 -17.80 8.14 1.10
CA SER A 46 -18.89 7.78 2.01
C SER A 46 -18.46 7.64 3.47
N SER A 47 -17.21 7.22 3.72
CA SER A 47 -16.68 7.04 5.09
C SER A 47 -15.86 8.25 5.57
N MET A 48 -15.65 9.24 4.71
CA MET A 48 -14.76 10.37 4.96
C MET A 48 -15.11 11.18 6.21
N SER A 49 -16.39 11.54 6.40
CA SER A 49 -16.85 12.32 7.56
C SER A 49 -16.60 11.58 8.88
N ALA A 50 -17.02 10.32 8.95
CA ALA A 50 -16.82 9.47 10.12
C ALA A 50 -15.33 9.24 10.45
N LYS A 51 -14.50 9.06 9.41
CA LYS A 51 -13.03 8.94 9.58
C LYS A 51 -12.41 10.23 10.09
N ALA A 52 -12.79 11.39 9.54
CA ALA A 52 -12.28 12.69 9.97
C ALA A 52 -12.58 12.95 11.46
N GLU A 53 -13.81 12.67 11.92
CA GLU A 53 -14.18 12.76 13.33
C GLU A 53 -13.39 11.79 14.22
N THR A 54 -13.21 10.55 13.76
CA THR A 54 -12.46 9.52 14.50
C THR A 54 -11.00 9.94 14.67
N ILE A 55 -10.38 10.45 13.61
CA ILE A 55 -8.99 10.96 13.63
C ILE A 55 -8.90 12.14 14.61
N PHE A 56 -9.85 13.07 14.57
CA PHE A 56 -9.88 14.19 15.50
C PHE A 56 -9.95 13.73 16.96
N LYS A 57 -10.88 12.82 17.30
CA LYS A 57 -11.02 12.29 18.67
C LYS A 57 -9.81 11.50 19.14
N THR A 58 -9.10 10.84 18.23
CA THR A 58 -7.97 9.96 18.57
C THR A 58 -6.65 10.71 18.78
N PHE A 59 -6.43 11.80 18.02
CA PHE A 59 -5.13 12.47 17.99
C PHE A 59 -5.18 13.95 18.39
N LEU A 60 -6.27 14.67 18.11
CA LEU A 60 -6.33 16.14 18.23
C LEU A 60 -7.18 16.63 19.40
N ALA A 61 -8.18 15.86 19.82
CA ALA A 61 -9.07 16.25 20.90
C ALA A 61 -8.30 16.45 22.21
N PRO A 62 -8.72 17.40 23.06
CA PRO A 62 -8.16 17.54 24.41
C PRO A 62 -8.31 16.22 25.19
N GLY A 63 -7.19 15.68 25.69
CA GLY A 63 -7.19 14.38 26.39
C GLY A 63 -7.30 13.16 25.47
N ALA A 64 -7.04 13.32 24.17
CA ALA A 64 -7.05 12.21 23.22
C ALA A 64 -6.05 11.10 23.62
N PRO A 65 -6.39 9.82 23.37
CA PRO A 65 -5.56 8.67 23.78
C PRO A 65 -4.18 8.67 23.11
N ARG A 66 -4.05 9.27 21.92
CA ARG A 66 -2.79 9.40 21.18
C ARG A 66 -2.54 10.87 20.80
N TRP A 67 -2.62 11.73 21.81
CA TRP A 67 -2.53 13.17 21.63
C TRP A 67 -1.22 13.60 20.93
N ILE A 68 -1.34 14.43 19.89
CA ILE A 68 -0.20 15.00 19.15
C ILE A 68 -0.09 16.50 19.41
N ASN A 69 1.15 17.00 19.36
CA ASN A 69 1.43 18.42 19.53
C ASN A 69 1.31 19.16 18.18
N ILE A 70 0.30 20.01 18.05
CA ILE A 70 0.13 20.92 16.90
C ILE A 70 -0.05 22.36 17.38
N ASP A 71 0.32 23.33 16.55
CA ASP A 71 0.17 24.74 16.89
C ASP A 71 -1.30 25.18 16.88
N GLY A 72 -1.63 26.16 17.73
CA GLY A 72 -3.01 26.62 17.93
C GLY A 72 -3.68 27.17 16.66
N ARG A 73 -2.91 27.76 15.73
CA ARG A 73 -3.44 28.21 14.43
C ARG A 73 -3.92 27.01 13.61
N THR A 74 -3.08 25.98 13.49
CA THR A 74 -3.43 24.76 12.75
C THR A 74 -4.61 24.03 13.40
N MET A 75 -4.65 23.95 14.73
CA MET A 75 -5.80 23.40 15.45
C MET A 75 -7.10 24.13 15.11
N GLY A 76 -7.09 25.47 15.14
CA GLY A 76 -8.27 26.28 14.80
C GLY A 76 -8.76 26.06 13.35
N LEU A 77 -7.83 25.95 12.39
CA LEU A 77 -8.17 25.63 11.00
C LEU A 77 -8.80 24.24 10.87
N THR A 78 -8.25 23.24 11.56
CA THR A 78 -8.79 21.88 11.54
C THR A 78 -10.17 21.80 12.17
N VAL A 79 -10.39 22.46 13.31
CA VAL A 79 -11.72 22.48 13.98
C VAL A 79 -12.77 23.12 13.07
N LYS A 80 -12.46 24.28 12.46
CA LYS A 80 -13.39 24.93 11.52
C LYS A 80 -13.66 24.07 10.28
N GLY A 81 -12.63 23.38 9.76
CA GLY A 81 -12.79 22.49 8.63
C GLY A 81 -13.67 21.26 8.93
N LEU A 82 -13.68 20.80 10.18
CA LEU A 82 -14.51 19.66 10.60
C LEU A 82 -16.00 19.97 10.68
N GLU A 83 -16.41 21.25 10.64
CA GLU A 83 -17.83 21.63 10.48
C GLU A 83 -18.37 21.20 9.11
N HIS A 84 -17.53 21.21 8.08
CA HIS A 84 -17.84 20.77 6.73
C HIS A 84 -16.74 19.83 6.22
N PRO A 85 -16.72 18.56 6.66
CA PRO A 85 -15.66 17.62 6.34
C PRO A 85 -15.46 17.42 4.84
N HIS A 86 -14.24 17.65 4.38
CA HIS A 86 -13.81 17.40 3.01
C HIS A 86 -12.48 16.65 3.00
N ARG A 87 -12.07 16.19 1.83
CA ARG A 87 -10.91 15.30 1.62
C ARG A 87 -9.59 15.86 2.17
N TYR A 88 -9.47 17.18 2.23
CA TYR A 88 -8.26 17.91 2.62
C TYR A 88 -8.40 18.60 3.98
N VAL A 89 -9.43 18.26 4.78
CA VAL A 89 -9.73 18.92 6.06
C VAL A 89 -8.58 18.84 7.07
N LEU A 90 -7.77 17.78 7.01
CA LEU A 90 -6.62 17.55 7.88
C LEU A 90 -5.29 17.97 7.26
N GLU A 91 -5.26 18.57 6.07
CA GLU A 91 -4.01 18.83 5.33
C GLU A 91 -3.05 19.77 6.08
N ALA A 92 -3.58 20.81 6.73
CA ALA A 92 -2.78 21.73 7.54
C ALA A 92 -2.10 21.02 8.72
N ALA A 93 -2.87 20.21 9.46
CA ALA A 93 -2.37 19.41 10.59
C ALA A 93 -1.37 18.35 10.12
N GLN A 94 -1.66 17.66 9.01
CA GLN A 94 -0.77 16.67 8.42
C GLN A 94 0.57 17.27 8.01
N THR A 95 0.55 18.46 7.40
CA THR A 95 1.77 19.19 7.00
C THR A 95 2.58 19.61 8.22
N HIS A 96 1.91 20.10 9.27
CA HIS A 96 2.57 20.46 10.52
C HIS A 96 3.31 19.26 11.13
N VAL A 97 2.62 18.12 11.26
CA VAL A 97 3.17 16.88 11.83
C VAL A 97 4.30 16.32 10.96
N PHE A 98 4.17 16.38 9.64
CA PHE A 98 5.25 16.00 8.72
C PHE A 98 6.51 16.84 8.96
N LEU A 99 6.37 18.16 9.10
CA LEU A 99 7.49 19.06 9.35
C LEU A 99 8.10 18.83 10.75
N LEU A 100 7.28 18.51 11.74
CA LEU A 100 7.75 18.15 13.08
C LEU A 100 8.61 16.88 13.05
N MET A 101 8.12 15.81 12.41
CA MET A 101 8.88 14.57 12.22
C MET A 101 10.15 14.81 11.39
N LYS A 102 10.09 15.65 10.36
CA LYS A 102 11.24 15.97 9.50
C LYS A 102 12.35 16.68 10.29
N LYS A 103 11.98 17.60 11.19
CA LYS A 103 12.95 18.41 11.96
C LYS A 103 13.64 17.63 13.07
N ASP A 104 12.94 16.71 13.73
CA ASP A 104 13.47 15.99 14.88
C ASP A 104 13.67 14.50 14.60
N THR A 105 12.57 13.78 14.43
CA THR A 105 12.56 12.30 14.46
C THR A 105 13.29 11.67 13.27
N PHE A 106 13.18 12.27 12.08
CA PHE A 106 13.81 11.76 10.87
C PHE A 106 15.34 11.78 10.95
N PHE A 107 15.94 12.86 11.46
CA PHE A 107 17.40 12.95 11.59
C PHE A 107 17.94 11.98 12.65
N ARG A 108 17.17 11.74 13.73
CA ARG A 108 17.51 10.73 14.74
C ARG A 108 17.40 9.32 14.18
N TYR A 109 16.36 9.02 13.40
CA TYR A 109 16.22 7.75 12.68
C TYR A 109 17.42 7.43 11.79
N LEU A 110 17.87 8.39 10.96
CA LEU A 110 19.03 8.17 10.07
C LEU A 110 20.34 7.87 10.82
N LYS A 111 20.47 8.33 12.07
CA LYS A 111 21.63 8.04 12.93
C LYS A 111 21.46 6.78 13.77
N SER A 112 20.24 6.28 13.87
CA SER A 112 19.87 5.18 14.77
C SER A 112 20.50 3.84 14.36
N PRO A 113 20.69 2.92 15.32
CA PRO A 113 21.09 1.55 15.01
C PRO A 113 20.11 0.84 14.08
N THR A 114 18.80 1.11 14.22
CA THR A 114 17.74 0.52 13.38
C THR A 114 18.01 0.78 11.89
N TYR A 115 18.24 2.04 11.51
CA TYR A 115 18.53 2.38 10.12
C TYR A 115 19.86 1.78 9.62
N LYS A 116 20.89 1.76 10.47
CA LYS A 116 22.19 1.16 10.11
C LYS A 116 22.10 -0.35 9.90
N GLU A 117 21.29 -1.05 10.69
CA GLU A 117 21.06 -2.48 10.53
C GLU A 117 20.34 -2.81 9.24
N ILE A 118 19.29 -2.05 8.87
CA ILE A 118 18.59 -2.30 7.61
C ILE A 118 19.46 -1.98 6.40
N GLN A 119 20.30 -0.94 6.48
CA GLN A 119 21.28 -0.61 5.45
C GLN A 119 22.29 -1.75 5.25
N LYS A 120 22.78 -2.39 6.33
CA LYS A 120 23.67 -3.56 6.24
C LYS A 120 22.99 -4.79 5.62
N LYS A 121 21.69 -4.95 5.87
CA LYS A 121 20.88 -6.05 5.32
C LYS A 121 20.40 -5.78 3.88
N ALA A 122 20.59 -4.57 3.36
CA ALA A 122 20.17 -4.21 2.02
C ALA A 122 21.00 -4.99 0.99
N LEU A 123 20.32 -5.65 0.07
CA LEU A 123 20.96 -6.32 -1.06
C LEU A 123 21.50 -5.25 -2.01
N SER A 124 22.82 -5.27 -2.24
CA SER A 124 23.43 -4.57 -3.36
C SER A 124 23.53 -5.59 -4.50
N PRO A 125 22.61 -5.60 -5.49
CA PRO A 125 22.77 -6.48 -6.63
C PRO A 125 24.11 -6.20 -7.30
N GLU A 126 24.77 -7.26 -7.77
CA GLU A 126 26.04 -7.12 -8.47
C GLU A 126 25.88 -6.26 -9.73
N THR A 127 26.95 -5.59 -10.12
CA THR A 127 26.97 -4.84 -11.37
C THR A 127 26.66 -5.77 -12.53
N HIS A 128 25.87 -5.29 -13.47
CA HIS A 128 25.45 -6.07 -14.63
C HIS A 128 26.67 -6.36 -15.52
N ASN A 129 27.25 -7.54 -15.36
CA ASN A 129 28.50 -7.95 -16.05
C ASN A 129 28.23 -8.87 -17.25
N PHE A 130 27.05 -8.80 -17.87
CA PHE A 130 26.75 -9.64 -19.03
C PHE A 130 27.54 -9.18 -20.24
N SER A 131 28.17 -10.12 -20.94
CA SER A 131 28.78 -9.84 -22.24
C SER A 131 27.71 -9.50 -23.29
N THR A 132 28.11 -8.82 -24.35
CA THR A 132 27.22 -8.50 -25.48
C THR A 132 26.55 -9.75 -26.05
N ALA A 133 27.29 -10.86 -26.16
CA ALA A 133 26.76 -12.15 -26.61
C ALA A 133 25.69 -12.72 -25.65
N GLN A 134 25.88 -12.58 -24.33
CA GLN A 134 24.89 -13.02 -23.34
C GLN A 134 23.62 -12.16 -23.38
N LEU A 135 23.75 -10.85 -23.63
CA LEU A 135 22.60 -9.96 -23.78
C LEU A 135 21.78 -10.31 -25.03
N GLU A 136 22.43 -10.61 -26.15
CA GLU A 136 21.77 -11.04 -27.39
C GLU A 136 21.06 -12.39 -27.20
N GLN A 137 21.70 -13.36 -26.55
CA GLN A 137 21.08 -14.64 -26.24
C GLN A 137 19.87 -14.48 -25.31
N ASN A 138 19.98 -13.62 -24.29
CA ASN A 138 18.86 -13.31 -23.41
C ASN A 138 17.71 -12.63 -24.17
N ALA A 139 18.01 -11.76 -25.13
CA ALA A 139 17.01 -11.11 -25.98
C ALA A 139 16.29 -12.11 -26.90
N GLN A 140 17.00 -13.10 -27.43
CA GLN A 140 16.41 -14.20 -28.21
C GLN A 140 15.53 -15.11 -27.35
N ASN A 141 15.90 -15.30 -26.08
CA ASN A 141 15.13 -16.08 -25.11
C ASN A 141 13.95 -15.30 -24.50
N ARG A 142 13.85 -13.99 -24.73
CA ARG A 142 12.65 -13.21 -24.38
C ARG A 142 11.55 -13.57 -25.37
N SER A 143 10.71 -14.51 -24.99
CA SER A 143 9.43 -14.69 -25.65
C SER A 143 8.63 -13.38 -25.52
N PRO A 144 8.12 -12.79 -26.62
CA PRO A 144 7.17 -11.70 -26.50
C PRO A 144 6.01 -12.20 -25.64
N GLY A 145 5.82 -11.59 -24.46
CA GLY A 145 4.77 -11.98 -23.54
C GLY A 145 3.44 -12.10 -24.29
N ILE A 146 2.70 -13.18 -24.03
CA ILE A 146 1.42 -13.43 -24.69
C ILE A 146 0.54 -12.20 -24.47
N HIS A 147 0.11 -11.57 -25.58
CA HIS A 147 -0.69 -10.34 -25.52
C HIS A 147 -1.94 -10.57 -24.68
N PRO A 148 -2.36 -9.63 -23.80
CA PRO A 148 -3.46 -9.85 -22.85
C PRO A 148 -4.78 -10.30 -23.49
N ILE A 149 -5.06 -9.86 -24.72
CA ILE A 149 -6.24 -10.30 -25.49
C ILE A 149 -6.21 -11.81 -25.81
N ILE A 150 -5.02 -12.36 -26.12
CA ILE A 150 -4.86 -13.79 -26.45
C ILE A 150 -5.09 -14.63 -25.20
N LEU A 151 -4.60 -14.16 -24.04
CA LEU A 151 -4.84 -14.81 -22.74
C LEU A 151 -6.34 -14.84 -22.40
N TRP A 152 -7.06 -13.74 -22.60
CA TRP A 152 -8.50 -13.69 -22.37
C TRP A 152 -9.28 -14.63 -23.28
N GLN A 153 -8.93 -14.68 -24.57
CA GLN A 153 -9.55 -15.62 -25.52
C GLN A 153 -9.30 -17.08 -25.12
N GLN A 154 -8.10 -17.41 -24.65
CA GLN A 154 -7.79 -18.76 -24.14
C GLN A 154 -8.61 -19.09 -22.90
N GLU A 155 -8.74 -18.16 -21.96
CA GLU A 155 -9.54 -18.33 -20.74
C GLU A 155 -11.03 -18.53 -21.06
N GLU A 156 -11.58 -17.79 -22.02
CA GLU A 156 -12.96 -18.00 -22.50
C GLU A 156 -13.16 -19.38 -23.14
N VAL A 157 -12.20 -19.83 -23.96
CA VAL A 157 -12.24 -21.15 -24.60
C VAL A 157 -12.10 -22.26 -23.57
N GLU A 158 -11.21 -22.13 -22.59
CA GLU A 158 -11.05 -23.11 -21.50
C GLU A 158 -12.30 -23.17 -20.62
N LYS A 159 -12.89 -22.02 -20.29
CA LYS A 159 -14.15 -21.95 -19.55
C LYS A 159 -15.31 -22.57 -20.33
N ALA A 160 -15.39 -22.34 -21.63
CA ALA A 160 -16.38 -22.98 -22.50
C ALA A 160 -16.17 -24.51 -22.58
N LYS A 161 -14.92 -24.96 -22.68
CA LYS A 161 -14.56 -26.39 -22.69
C LYS A 161 -14.86 -27.07 -21.36
N ALA A 162 -14.56 -26.40 -20.24
CA ALA A 162 -14.88 -26.88 -18.89
C ALA A 162 -16.40 -26.93 -18.66
N ALA A 163 -17.13 -25.91 -19.12
CA ALA A 163 -18.60 -25.90 -19.08
C ALA A 163 -19.19 -27.07 -19.88
N ALA A 164 -18.68 -27.32 -21.09
CA ALA A 164 -19.09 -28.44 -21.93
C ALA A 164 -18.75 -29.81 -21.31
N ALA A 165 -17.61 -29.94 -20.63
CA ALA A 165 -17.23 -31.15 -19.91
C ALA A 165 -18.05 -31.38 -18.63
N SER A 166 -18.55 -30.31 -18.01
CA SER A 166 -19.40 -30.36 -16.81
C SER A 166 -20.90 -30.51 -17.12
N ALA A 167 -21.28 -30.48 -18.39
CA ALA A 167 -22.68 -30.63 -18.79
C ALA A 167 -23.20 -32.02 -18.39
N PRO A 168 -24.41 -32.12 -17.81
CA PRO A 168 -24.96 -33.39 -17.36
C PRO A 168 -25.14 -34.32 -18.56
N VAL A 169 -24.43 -35.46 -18.54
CA VAL A 169 -24.57 -36.51 -19.55
C VAL A 169 -25.95 -37.15 -19.38
N ASP A 170 -26.78 -37.13 -20.42
CA ASP A 170 -28.10 -37.77 -20.42
C ASP A 170 -27.95 -39.30 -20.34
N VAL A 171 -28.05 -39.83 -19.11
CA VAL A 171 -27.89 -41.25 -18.77
C VAL A 171 -28.91 -42.13 -19.51
N LYS A 172 -30.09 -41.59 -19.85
CA LYS A 172 -31.18 -42.33 -20.52
C LYS A 172 -30.83 -42.64 -21.98
N ALA A 173 -30.15 -41.71 -22.65
CA ALA A 173 -29.64 -41.89 -24.01
C ALA A 173 -28.44 -42.85 -24.08
N VAL A 174 -27.61 -42.87 -23.03
CA VAL A 174 -26.46 -43.80 -22.92
C VAL A 174 -26.95 -45.24 -22.69
N MET A 175 -27.96 -45.44 -21.82
CA MET A 175 -28.53 -46.77 -21.56
C MET A 175 -29.29 -47.34 -22.77
N SER A 176 -30.02 -46.51 -23.52
CA SER A 176 -30.73 -46.96 -24.74
C SER A 176 -29.79 -47.50 -25.84
N LYS A 177 -28.53 -47.07 -25.89
CA LYS A 177 -27.54 -47.58 -26.86
C LYS A 177 -26.92 -48.91 -26.44
N ILE A 178 -26.95 -49.24 -25.15
CA ILE A 178 -26.43 -50.49 -24.60
C ILE A 178 -27.42 -51.64 -24.83
N ASP A 179 -28.73 -51.38 -24.70
CA ASP A 179 -29.77 -52.40 -24.91
C ASP A 179 -29.98 -52.79 -26.38
N ARG A 180 -29.60 -51.95 -27.35
CA ARG A 180 -29.69 -52.28 -28.79
C ARG A 180 -28.59 -53.22 -29.29
N LYS A 181 -27.67 -53.65 -28.42
CA LYS A 181 -26.50 -54.47 -28.78
C LYS A 181 -26.53 -55.90 -28.23
N LYS A 182 -27.69 -56.36 -27.76
CA LYS A 182 -27.96 -57.78 -27.47
C LYS A 182 -28.86 -58.39 -28.54
#